data_AF-A0A3B4YTQ9-F1
#
_entry.id   AF-A0A3B4YTQ9-F1
#
_cell.length_a   1.000
_cell.length_b   1.000
_cell.length_c   1.000
_cell.angle_alpha   90.00
_cell.angle_beta   90.00
_cell.angle_gamma   90.00
#
_symmetry.space_group_name_H-M   'P 1'
#
loop_
_entity.id
_entity.type
_entity.pdbx_description
1 polymer ?
#
loop_
_entity_poly.entity_id
_entity_poly.type
_entity_poly.pdbx_seq_one_letter_code
_entity_poly.pdbx_strand_id
1 'polypeptide(L)'
;MAVQRGVAFQEKVRRQLSGHNGKPVLKPNKALALRDAVANRKLKKGEATCVTQMSVLMACWKQNNFVDNLCSNEINTFYICVAKAQAAMKNKSEQRNIQSGPLPPKQATGLLKRYPNLCSEI
;
A
#
# COMPACT_ATOMS: atom_id res chain seq x y z
N MET A 1 -28.49 5.39 18.40
CA MET A 1 -28.22 4.57 19.61
C MET A 1 -27.63 3.18 19.26
N ALA A 2 -26.76 3.10 18.24
CA ALA A 2 -26.12 1.86 17.76
C ALA A 2 -24.77 1.54 18.43
N VAL A 3 -24.11 2.57 18.98
CA VAL A 3 -22.79 2.47 19.63
C VAL A 3 -22.81 1.51 20.81
N GLN A 4 -23.94 1.39 21.52
CA GLN A 4 -24.03 0.57 22.73
C GLN A 4 -24.08 -0.94 22.44
N ARG A 5 -24.61 -1.40 21.30
CA ARG A 5 -24.82 -2.83 21.05
C ARG A 5 -23.58 -3.56 20.53
N GLY A 6 -22.80 -2.92 19.65
CA GLY A 6 -21.51 -3.46 19.22
C GLY A 6 -20.48 -3.49 20.35
N VAL A 7 -20.48 -2.46 21.21
CA VAL A 7 -19.65 -2.42 22.42
C VAL A 7 -20.12 -3.47 23.42
N ALA A 8 -21.43 -3.63 23.66
CA ALA A 8 -21.96 -4.65 24.57
C ALA A 8 -21.72 -6.09 24.07
N PHE A 9 -21.81 -6.37 22.77
CA PHE A 9 -21.47 -7.68 22.21
C PHE A 9 -19.98 -7.99 22.40
N GLN A 10 -19.10 -7.02 22.15
CA GLN A 10 -17.66 -7.14 22.37
C GLN A 10 -17.32 -7.29 23.86
N GLU A 11 -18.01 -6.58 24.74
CA GLU A 11 -17.86 -6.72 26.19
C GLU A 11 -18.37 -8.08 26.68
N LYS A 12 -19.46 -8.59 26.09
CA LYS A 12 -20.02 -9.92 26.37
C LYS A 12 -19.12 -11.03 25.83
N VAL A 13 -18.52 -10.89 24.65
CA VAL A 13 -17.49 -11.81 24.11
C VAL A 13 -16.22 -11.75 24.96
N ARG A 14 -15.77 -10.56 25.36
CA ARG A 14 -14.62 -10.40 26.27
C ARG A 14 -14.90 -11.06 27.62
N ARG A 15 -16.09 -10.86 28.21
CA ARG A 15 -16.50 -11.49 29.48
C ARG A 15 -16.71 -13.01 29.35
N GLN A 16 -17.30 -13.51 28.26
CA GLN A 16 -17.51 -14.95 28.03
C GLN A 16 -16.21 -15.69 27.72
N LEU A 17 -15.30 -15.10 26.93
CA LEU A 17 -13.96 -15.66 26.73
C LEU A 17 -13.11 -15.62 28.01
N SER A 18 -13.30 -14.60 28.87
CA SER A 18 -12.60 -14.52 30.16
C SER A 18 -13.18 -15.44 31.24
N GLY A 19 -14.49 -15.68 31.20
CA GLY A 19 -15.19 -16.55 32.15
C GLY A 19 -14.92 -18.03 31.93
N HIS A 20 -14.58 -18.44 30.69
CA HIS A 20 -14.25 -19.84 30.39
C HIS A 20 -12.73 -20.10 30.33
N ASN A 21 -11.88 -19.12 29.94
CA ASN A 21 -10.45 -19.33 29.65
C ASN A 21 -9.49 -18.19 30.11
N GLY A 22 -9.70 -17.53 31.25
CA GLY A 22 -8.69 -16.63 31.85
C GLY A 22 -8.45 -15.29 31.10
N LYS A 23 -7.20 -14.79 31.08
CA LYS A 23 -6.87 -13.45 30.54
C LYS A 23 -7.32 -13.31 29.06
N PRO A 24 -7.94 -12.19 28.66
CA PRO A 24 -8.47 -12.02 27.30
C PRO A 24 -7.36 -12.04 26.25
N VAL A 25 -7.54 -12.86 25.22
CA VAL A 25 -6.58 -13.07 24.11
C VAL A 25 -6.39 -11.81 23.25
N LEU A 26 -7.43 -10.98 23.10
CA LEU A 26 -7.39 -9.75 22.31
C LEU A 26 -7.83 -8.53 23.15
N LYS A 27 -7.08 -7.44 23.05
CA LYS A 27 -7.38 -6.14 23.67
C LYS A 27 -7.45 -5.06 22.60
N PRO A 28 -8.57 -4.96 21.85
CA PRO A 28 -8.67 -3.99 20.77
C PRO A 28 -8.84 -2.56 21.32
N ASN A 29 -8.12 -1.60 20.73
CA ASN A 29 -8.21 -0.17 21.09
C ASN A 29 -9.45 0.53 20.48
N LYS A 30 -10.15 -0.15 19.56
CA LYS A 30 -11.35 0.35 18.88
C LYS A 30 -12.41 -0.76 18.84
N ALA A 31 -13.68 -0.38 18.81
CA ALA A 31 -14.77 -1.33 18.65
C ALA A 31 -14.60 -2.15 17.36
N LEU A 32 -14.81 -3.47 17.44
CA LEU A 32 -14.78 -4.36 16.27
C LEU A 32 -16.09 -4.24 15.49
N ALA A 33 -16.29 -3.10 14.83
CA ALA A 33 -17.39 -2.85 13.93
C ALA A 33 -16.84 -2.39 12.57
N LEU A 34 -17.52 -2.82 11.49
CA LEU A 34 -17.18 -2.38 10.15
C LEU A 34 -17.54 -0.90 9.97
N ARG A 35 -16.68 -0.17 9.27
CA ARG A 35 -16.90 1.24 8.92
C ARG A 35 -17.44 1.34 7.50
N ASP A 36 -18.26 2.35 7.24
CA ASP A 36 -18.84 2.61 5.90
C ASP A 36 -17.83 3.27 4.93
N ALA A 37 -16.53 3.11 5.16
CA ALA A 37 -15.47 3.68 4.33
C ALA A 37 -14.23 2.78 4.35
N VAL A 38 -13.58 2.69 3.18
CA VAL A 38 -12.33 1.94 2.99
C VAL A 38 -11.14 2.89 3.02
N ALA A 39 -9.99 2.42 3.53
CA ALA A 39 -8.76 3.19 3.51
C ALA A 39 -8.30 3.50 2.08
N ASN A 40 -7.74 4.69 1.88
CA ASN A 40 -7.12 5.04 0.60
C ASN A 40 -5.92 4.13 0.31
N ARG A 41 -5.71 3.83 -0.98
CA ARG A 41 -4.51 3.09 -1.41
C ARG A 41 -3.28 3.91 -1.06
N LYS A 42 -2.33 3.28 -0.35
CA LYS A 42 -1.03 3.89 -0.08
C LYS A 42 -0.29 4.06 -1.40
N LEU A 43 0.31 5.24 -1.59
CA LEU A 43 1.24 5.43 -2.69
C LEU A 43 2.44 4.51 -2.47
N LYS A 44 2.89 3.79 -3.50
CA LYS A 44 4.16 3.07 -3.42
C LYS A 44 5.25 4.11 -3.14
N LYS A 45 6.09 3.84 -2.14
CA LYS A 45 7.26 4.69 -1.85
C LYS A 45 8.19 4.68 -3.07
N GLY A 46 8.92 5.78 -3.28
CA GLY A 46 9.93 5.84 -4.34
C GLY A 46 11.04 4.85 -4.03
N GLU A 47 11.36 4.00 -5.00
CA GLU A 47 12.52 3.10 -4.97
C GLU A 47 13.52 3.61 -6.01
N ALA A 48 14.82 3.50 -5.71
CA ALA A 48 15.85 3.85 -6.68
C ALA A 48 15.77 2.89 -7.87
N THR A 49 15.51 3.44 -9.07
CA THR A 49 15.52 2.68 -10.32
C THR A 49 16.93 2.66 -10.91
N CYS A 50 17.27 1.64 -11.71
CA CYS A 50 18.55 1.53 -12.41
C CYS A 50 19.80 1.33 -11.54
N VAL A 51 19.64 0.82 -10.31
CA VAL A 51 20.76 0.58 -9.37
C VAL A 51 21.79 -0.42 -9.93
N THR A 52 21.34 -1.44 -10.66
CA THR A 52 22.23 -2.43 -11.27
C THR A 52 23.15 -1.81 -12.32
N GLN A 53 22.58 -1.05 -13.25
CA GLN A 53 23.37 -0.36 -14.27
C GLN A 53 24.31 0.69 -13.67
N MET A 54 23.85 1.39 -12.63
CA MET A 54 24.69 2.31 -11.87
C MET A 54 25.90 1.58 -11.26
N SER A 55 25.69 0.40 -10.66
CA SER A 55 26.78 -0.36 -10.03
C SER A 55 27.84 -0.84 -11.03
N VAL A 56 27.43 -1.22 -12.25
CA VAL A 56 28.34 -1.63 -13.32
C VAL A 56 29.14 -0.42 -13.83
N LEU A 57 28.47 0.73 -14.04
CA LEU A 57 29.13 1.97 -14.43
C LEU A 57 30.18 2.40 -13.40
N MET A 58 29.84 2.37 -12.11
CA MET A 58 30.80 2.70 -11.04
C MET A 58 31.98 1.72 -10.99
N ALA A 59 31.75 0.44 -11.28
CA ALA A 59 32.81 -0.55 -11.36
C ALA A 59 33.78 -0.26 -12.52
N CYS A 60 33.25 0.07 -13.71
CA CYS A 60 34.06 0.44 -14.86
C CYS A 60 34.85 1.72 -14.59
N TRP A 61 34.21 2.75 -14.06
CA TRP A 61 34.87 4.00 -13.69
C TRP A 61 36.00 3.77 -12.68
N LYS A 62 35.78 2.93 -11.66
CA LYS A 62 36.82 2.62 -10.67
C LYS A 62 38.06 1.94 -11.30
N GLN A 63 37.87 1.09 -12.30
CA GLN A 63 38.98 0.41 -12.99
C GLN A 63 39.71 1.31 -13.99
N ASN A 64 39.00 2.27 -14.60
CA ASN A 64 39.50 3.11 -15.68
C ASN A 64 39.74 4.57 -15.27
N ASN A 65 39.98 4.83 -13.97
CA ASN A 65 40.22 6.18 -13.43
C ASN A 65 39.14 7.21 -13.80
N PHE A 66 37.88 6.78 -13.85
CA PHE A 66 36.72 7.62 -14.15
C PHE A 66 36.77 8.28 -15.54
N VAL A 67 37.45 7.66 -16.51
CA VAL A 67 37.46 8.14 -17.91
C VAL A 67 36.24 7.62 -18.66
N ASP A 68 35.35 8.53 -19.04
CA ASP A 68 34.06 8.19 -19.68
C ASP A 68 34.20 7.48 -21.03
N ASN A 69 35.22 7.81 -21.82
CA ASN A 69 35.43 7.19 -23.14
C ASN A 69 35.64 5.66 -23.03
N LEU A 70 36.29 5.20 -21.95
CA LEU A 70 36.56 3.78 -21.70
C LEU A 70 35.34 3.03 -21.16
N CYS A 71 34.38 3.75 -20.57
CA CYS A 71 33.14 3.20 -19.99
C CYS A 71 31.89 3.59 -20.80
N SER A 72 32.06 3.94 -22.07
CA SER A 72 30.98 4.47 -22.93
C SER A 72 29.81 3.49 -23.10
N ASN A 73 30.09 2.18 -23.09
CA ASN A 73 29.06 1.15 -23.16
C ASN A 73 28.20 1.14 -21.90
N GLU A 74 28.82 1.13 -20.73
CA GLU A 74 28.18 1.13 -19.42
C GLU A 74 27.36 2.41 -19.22
N ILE A 75 27.89 3.56 -19.64
CA ILE A 75 27.18 4.84 -19.64
C ILE A 75 25.91 4.76 -20.51
N ASN A 76 26.01 4.25 -21.73
CA ASN A 76 24.87 4.10 -22.63
C ASN A 76 23.79 3.18 -22.05
N THR A 77 24.19 2.04 -21.46
CA THR A 77 23.23 1.12 -20.83
C THR A 77 22.52 1.75 -19.62
N PHE A 78 23.24 2.55 -18.83
CA PHE A 78 22.66 3.31 -17.73
C PHE A 78 21.61 4.32 -18.23
N TYR A 79 21.94 5.13 -19.25
CA TYR A 79 21.00 6.11 -19.79
C TYR A 79 19.77 5.47 -20.46
N ILE A 80 19.93 4.33 -21.13
CA ILE A 80 18.80 3.55 -21.64
C ILE A 80 17.87 3.13 -20.50
N CYS A 81 18.42 2.69 -19.37
CA CYS A 81 17.61 2.36 -18.20
C CYS A 81 16.88 3.59 -17.66
N VAL A 82 17.56 4.74 -17.52
CA VAL A 82 16.96 5.99 -17.04
C VAL A 82 15.81 6.43 -17.94
N ALA A 83 16.00 6.41 -19.27
CA ALA A 83 14.96 6.78 -20.22
C ALA A 83 13.73 5.87 -20.10
N LYS A 84 13.93 4.54 -20.00
CA LYS A 84 12.85 3.57 -19.79
C LYS A 84 12.13 3.79 -18.45
N ALA A 85 12.88 4.04 -17.37
CA ALA A 85 12.32 4.30 -16.05
C ALA A 85 11.48 5.59 -16.04
N GLN A 86 11.96 6.66 -16.69
CA GLN A 86 11.23 7.91 -16.81
C GLN A 86 9.94 7.76 -17.62
N ALA A 87 9.98 7.02 -18.74
CA ALA A 87 8.80 6.70 -19.53
C ALA A 87 7.78 5.87 -18.73
N ALA A 88 8.24 4.85 -17.99
CA ALA A 88 7.37 4.04 -17.14
C ALA A 88 6.72 4.84 -16.00
N MET A 89 7.42 5.82 -15.42
CA MET A 89 6.85 6.69 -14.38
C MET A 89 5.69 7.55 -14.93
N LYS A 90 5.84 8.11 -16.14
CA LYS A 90 4.79 8.89 -16.82
C LYS A 90 3.56 8.02 -17.14
N ASN A 91 3.79 6.82 -17.68
CA ASN A 91 2.70 5.89 -18.01
C ASN A 91 1.96 5.40 -16.76
N LYS A 92 2.67 5.22 -15.63
CA LYS A 92 2.08 4.76 -14.37
C LYS A 92 1.19 5.81 -13.70
N SER A 93 1.38 7.11 -13.94
CA SER A 93 0.42 8.12 -13.49
C SER A 93 -0.90 8.03 -14.26
N GLU A 94 -0.84 7.74 -15.56
CA GLU A 94 -2.02 7.67 -16.43
C GLU A 94 -2.80 6.36 -16.23
N GLN A 95 -2.10 5.23 -16.09
CA GLN A 95 -2.70 3.92 -15.88
C GLN A 95 -3.39 3.74 -14.51
N ARG A 96 -3.17 4.61 -13.53
CA ARG A 96 -3.93 4.56 -12.25
C ARG A 96 -5.43 4.76 -12.44
N ASN A 97 -5.87 5.29 -13.59
CA ASN A 97 -7.28 5.44 -13.94
C ASN A 97 -7.87 4.23 -14.68
N ILE A 98 -7.05 3.34 -15.25
CA ILE A 98 -7.53 2.22 -16.06
C ILE A 98 -7.72 1.01 -15.13
N GLN A 99 -8.99 0.62 -14.96
CA GLN A 99 -9.47 -0.35 -13.98
C GLN A 99 -9.04 -1.79 -14.30
N SER A 100 -7.82 -2.17 -13.95
CA SER A 100 -7.39 -3.58 -13.90
C SER A 100 -7.05 -3.98 -12.46
N GLY A 101 -8.09 -4.25 -11.66
CA GLY A 101 -7.93 -4.71 -10.28
C GLY A 101 -9.15 -4.43 -9.40
N PRO A 102 -9.04 -4.60 -8.07
CA PRO A 102 -10.11 -4.29 -7.12
C PRO A 102 -10.66 -2.88 -7.33
N LEU A 103 -11.92 -2.64 -6.94
CA LEU A 103 -12.56 -1.34 -7.07
C LEU A 103 -11.69 -0.21 -6.46
N PRO A 104 -11.63 0.96 -7.10
CA PRO A 104 -11.05 2.16 -6.51
C PRO A 104 -11.69 2.46 -5.14
N PRO A 105 -10.91 2.84 -4.10
CA PRO A 105 -11.45 3.11 -2.76
C PRO A 105 -12.58 4.14 -2.73
N LYS A 106 -12.59 5.09 -3.66
CA LYS A 106 -13.66 6.08 -3.83
C LYS A 106 -14.99 5.44 -4.23
N GLN A 107 -14.96 4.51 -5.20
CA GLN A 107 -16.14 3.78 -5.64
C GLN A 107 -16.65 2.84 -4.54
N ALA A 108 -15.75 2.10 -3.89
CA ALA A 108 -16.10 1.22 -2.77
C ALA A 108 -16.72 1.99 -1.60
N THR A 109 -16.13 3.13 -1.21
CA THR A 109 -16.70 3.98 -0.16
C THR A 109 -18.04 4.59 -0.58
N GLY A 110 -18.23 4.91 -1.87
CA GLY A 110 -19.53 5.33 -2.40
C GLY A 110 -20.62 4.27 -2.22
N LEU A 111 -20.30 2.99 -2.48
CA LEU A 111 -21.21 1.87 -2.28
C LEU A 111 -21.53 1.63 -0.80
N LEU A 112 -20.51 1.63 0.05
CA LEU A 112 -20.68 1.44 1.50
C LEU A 112 -21.52 2.55 2.14
N LYS A 113 -21.46 3.78 1.61
CA LYS A 113 -22.34 4.87 2.07
C LYS A 113 -23.80 4.70 1.67
N ARG A 114 -24.08 4.00 0.55
CA ARG A 114 -25.47 3.70 0.12
C ARG A 114 -26.08 2.58 0.96
N TYR A 115 -25.27 1.62 1.37
CA TYR A 115 -25.66 0.48 2.19
C TYR A 115 -24.81 0.44 3.46
N PRO A 116 -25.07 1.34 4.42
CA PRO A 116 -24.28 1.42 5.64
C PRO A 116 -24.50 0.19 6.51
N ASN A 117 -23.50 -0.16 7.32
CA ASN A 117 -23.64 -1.27 8.27
C ASN A 117 -24.70 -0.94 9.33
N LEU A 118 -25.70 -1.80 9.45
CA LEU A 118 -26.72 -1.71 10.49
C LEU A 118 -26.05 -2.01 11.84
N CYS A 119 -25.69 -0.95 12.56
CA CYS A 119 -25.07 -1.07 13.87
C CYS A 119 -26.11 -1.09 15.02
N SER A 120 -27.41 -0.99 14.70
CA SER A 120 -28.55 -1.14 15.63
C SER A 120 -29.61 -2.06 15.02
N GLU A 121 -30.24 -2.93 15.84
CA GLU A 121 -31.47 -3.62 15.40
C GLU A 121 -32.57 -2.59 15.14
N ILE A 122 -33.41 -2.91 14.17
CA ILE A 122 -34.68 -2.23 13.89
C ILE A 122 -35.70 -2.69 14.93
#